data_AF-A0A258LB27-F1
#
_entry.id   AF-A0A258LB27-F1
#
_cell.length_a   1.000
_cell.length_b   1.000
_cell.length_c   1.000
_cell.angle_alpha   90.00
_cell.angle_beta   90.00
_cell.angle_gamma   90.00
#
_symmetry.space_group_name_H-M   'P 1'
#
loop_
_entity.id
_entity.type
_entity.pdbx_description
1 polymer ?
#
loop_
_entity_poly.entity_id
_entity_poly.type
_entity_poly.pdbx_seq_one_letter_code
_entity_poly.pdbx_strand_id
1 'polypeptide(L)'
;MTTVHNLAARLVMNCRARNLRLATAESCTGGLLAGAITEIPGSSAVLDRGFVTYSNAAKSELLGVPPQLISSVGAVSEAVALRMATGAKQRA
;
A
#
# COMPACT_ATOMS: atom_id res chain seq x y z
N MET A 1 8.09 -3.54 23.62
CA MET A 1 7.17 -3.72 22.48
C MET A 1 7.08 -2.42 21.70
N THR A 2 7.36 -2.41 20.40
CA THR A 2 7.09 -1.25 19.53
C THR A 2 5.65 -1.31 19.01
N THR A 3 4.88 -0.25 19.22
CA THR A 3 3.51 -0.11 18.69
C THR A 3 3.52 0.19 17.20
N VAL A 4 2.40 -0.07 16.50
CA VAL A 4 2.21 0.31 15.10
C VAL A 4 2.41 1.82 14.90
N HIS A 5 1.90 2.63 15.83
CA HIS A 5 2.09 4.07 15.86
C HIS A 5 3.58 4.46 15.84
N ASN A 6 4.42 3.82 16.68
CA ASN A 6 5.85 4.10 16.71
C ASN A 6 6.57 3.70 15.41
N LEU A 7 6.11 2.63 14.75
CA LEU A 7 6.65 2.23 13.45
C LEU A 7 6.24 3.20 12.34
N ALA A 8 4.99 3.64 12.32
CA ALA A 8 4.50 4.65 11.39
C ALA A 8 5.24 6.00 11.57
N ALA A 9 5.46 6.43 12.81
CA ALA A 9 6.23 7.64 13.11
C ALA A 9 7.66 7.57 12.55
N ARG A 10 8.33 6.42 12.72
CA ARG A 10 9.66 6.18 12.15
C ARG A 10 9.63 6.16 10.62
N LEU A 11 8.61 5.56 10.00
CA LEU A 11 8.43 5.57 8.55
C LEU A 11 8.33 7.02 8.03
N VAL A 12 7.42 7.81 8.60
CA VAL A 12 7.18 9.20 8.18
C VAL A 12 8.44 10.05 8.35
N MET A 13 9.13 9.96 9.49
CA MET A 13 10.40 10.68 9.69
C MET A 13 11.44 10.33 8.63
N ASN A 14 11.65 9.04 8.37
CA ASN A 14 12.66 8.58 7.40
C ASN A 14 12.32 8.98 5.97
N CYS A 15 11.05 8.91 5.58
CA CYS A 15 10.62 9.32 4.25
C CYS A 15 10.76 10.84 4.06
N ARG A 16 10.37 11.64 5.05
CA ARG A 16 10.55 13.10 5.03
C ARG A 16 12.01 13.50 4.89
N ALA A 17 12.89 12.90 5.68
CA ALA A 17 14.34 13.18 5.63
C ALA A 17 14.96 12.87 4.26
N ARG A 18 14.34 12.00 3.46
CA ARG A 18 14.80 11.58 2.14
C ARG A 18 13.98 12.15 0.99
N ASN A 19 13.01 13.02 1.27
CA ASN A 19 12.03 13.52 0.28
C ASN A 19 11.34 12.40 -0.52
N LEU A 20 11.00 11.29 0.14
CA LEU A 20 10.31 10.16 -0.47
C LEU A 20 8.80 10.29 -0.28
N ARG A 21 8.05 10.06 -1.37
CA ARG A 21 6.60 9.86 -1.34
C ARG A 21 6.25 8.38 -1.44
N LEU A 22 5.16 7.99 -0.81
CA LEU A 22 4.66 6.62 -0.71
C LEU A 22 3.25 6.53 -1.28
N ALA A 23 2.93 5.35 -1.81
CA ALA A 23 1.56 4.90 -2.00
C ALA A 23 1.40 3.49 -1.44
N THR A 24 0.20 3.16 -0.95
CA THR A 24 -0.09 1.83 -0.38
C THR A 24 -1.06 1.05 -1.25
N ALA A 25 -0.91 -0.28 -1.28
CA ALA A 25 -1.90 -1.19 -1.84
C ALA A 25 -2.28 -2.22 -0.76
N GLU A 26 -3.55 -2.25 -0.40
CA GLU A 26 -4.10 -3.05 0.69
C GLU A 26 -5.19 -4.00 0.19
N SER A 27 -5.37 -5.11 0.92
CA SER A 27 -6.45 -6.07 0.70
C SER A 27 -7.08 -6.40 2.06
N CYS A 28 -6.58 -7.43 2.75
CA CYS A 28 -7.14 -7.88 4.04
C CYS A 28 -7.01 -6.86 5.18
N THR A 29 -6.08 -5.91 5.09
CA THR A 29 -5.91 -4.84 6.09
C THR A 29 -6.94 -3.72 5.96
N GLY A 30 -7.69 -3.64 4.85
CA GLY A 30 -8.86 -2.76 4.75
C GLY A 30 -8.60 -1.27 4.92
N GLY A 31 -7.37 -0.78 4.72
CA GLY A 31 -7.00 0.63 4.92
C GLY A 31 -6.27 0.91 6.23
N LEU A 32 -6.07 -0.09 7.10
CA LEU A 32 -5.37 0.08 8.38
C LEU A 32 -3.91 0.51 8.21
N LEU A 33 -3.22 0.11 7.12
CA LEU A 33 -1.86 0.55 6.86
C LEU A 33 -1.82 2.04 6.50
N ALA A 34 -2.66 2.47 5.55
CA ALA A 34 -2.80 3.89 5.23
C ALA A 34 -3.22 4.70 6.46
N GLY A 35 -4.21 4.20 7.22
CA GLY A 35 -4.70 4.78 8.46
C GLY A 35 -3.57 5.04 9.46
N ALA A 36 -2.79 4.02 9.79
CA ALA A 36 -1.65 4.12 10.70
C ALA A 36 -0.61 5.17 10.26
N ILE A 37 -0.39 5.33 8.95
CA ILE A 37 0.52 6.35 8.42
C ILE A 37 -0.13 7.74 8.57
N THR A 38 -1.40 7.89 8.22
CA THR A 38 -2.12 9.17 8.27
C THR A 38 -2.32 9.71 9.69
N GLU A 39 -2.33 8.85 10.70
CA GLU A 39 -2.37 9.25 12.12
C GLU A 39 -1.13 10.03 12.56
N ILE A 40 -0.01 9.95 11.83
CA ILE A 40 1.23 10.63 12.19
C ILE A 40 1.24 12.07 11.66
N PRO A 41 1.49 13.09 12.51
CA PRO A 41 1.66 14.47 12.05
C PRO A 41 2.75 14.60 10.98
N GLY A 42 2.43 15.31 9.89
CA GLY A 42 3.33 15.49 8.75
C GLY A 42 3.32 14.34 7.73
N SER A 43 2.43 13.35 7.90
CA SER A 43 2.21 12.26 6.94
C SER A 43 1.79 12.74 5.55
N SER A 44 1.18 13.92 5.42
CA SER A 44 0.83 14.54 4.13
C SER A 44 2.04 14.84 3.23
N ALA A 45 3.23 15.01 3.80
CA ALA A 45 4.47 15.15 3.03
C ALA A 45 4.99 13.82 2.48
N VAL A 46 4.43 12.69 2.95
CA VAL A 46 4.93 11.33 2.68
C VAL A 46 3.92 10.50 1.92
N LEU A 47 2.69 10.37 2.41
CA LEU A 47 1.67 9.52 1.77
C LEU A 47 0.93 10.33 0.69
N ASP A 48 1.02 9.89 -0.56
CA ASP A 48 0.27 10.49 -1.67
C ASP A 48 -1.16 9.92 -1.75
N ARG A 49 -1.28 8.59 -1.79
CA ARG A 49 -2.58 7.87 -1.84
C ARG A 49 -2.48 6.44 -1.31
N GLY A 50 -3.63 5.87 -0.99
CA GLY A 50 -3.77 4.44 -0.66
C GLY A 50 -4.86 3.79 -1.50
N PHE A 51 -4.61 2.55 -1.90
CA PHE A 51 -5.56 1.71 -2.64
C PHE A 51 -6.01 0.57 -1.74
N VAL A 52 -7.32 0.42 -1.53
CA VAL A 52 -7.89 -0.76 -0.87
C VAL A 52 -8.59 -1.61 -1.94
N THR A 53 -7.97 -2.72 -2.31
CA THR A 53 -8.40 -3.60 -3.42
C THR A 53 -8.75 -5.00 -2.91
N TYR A 54 -9.86 -5.13 -2.19
CA TYR A 54 -10.24 -6.40 -1.56
C TYR A 54 -10.58 -7.48 -2.60
N SER A 55 -11.39 -7.15 -3.61
CA SER A 55 -11.79 -8.10 -4.65
C SER A 55 -10.70 -8.31 -5.72
N ASN A 56 -10.73 -9.46 -6.40
CA ASN A 56 -9.86 -9.74 -7.54
C ASN A 56 -10.09 -8.76 -8.70
N ALA A 57 -11.34 -8.35 -8.91
CA ALA A 57 -11.70 -7.32 -9.88
C ALA A 57 -11.02 -5.98 -9.55
N ALA A 58 -11.11 -5.53 -8.29
CA ALA A 58 -10.48 -4.28 -7.85
C ALA A 58 -8.95 -4.31 -7.99
N LYS A 59 -8.30 -5.44 -7.69
CA LYS A 59 -6.85 -5.63 -7.93
C LYS A 59 -6.51 -5.41 -9.41
N SER A 60 -7.36 -5.89 -10.32
CA SER A 60 -7.14 -5.81 -11.76
C SER A 60 -7.43 -4.41 -12.29
N GLU A 61 -8.60 -3.85 -11.95
CA GLU A 61 -9.06 -2.54 -12.41
C GLU A 61 -8.18 -1.40 -11.88
N LEU A 62 -7.96 -1.37 -10.56
CA LEU A 62 -7.32 -0.25 -9.90
C LEU A 62 -5.81 -0.35 -9.87
N LEU A 63 -5.23 -1.57 -9.92
CA LEU A 63 -3.78 -1.77 -9.80
C LEU A 63 -3.16 -2.54 -10.97
N GLY A 64 -3.93 -2.89 -11.99
CA GLY A 64 -3.41 -3.54 -13.20
C GLY A 64 -2.88 -4.96 -12.97
N VAL A 65 -3.31 -5.64 -11.91
CA VAL A 65 -2.96 -7.05 -11.71
C VAL A 65 -3.65 -7.89 -12.80
N PRO A 66 -2.91 -8.68 -13.61
CA PRO A 66 -3.54 -9.50 -14.64
C PRO A 66 -4.50 -10.53 -14.02
N PRO A 67 -5.76 -10.64 -14.48
CA PRO A 67 -6.70 -11.64 -13.96
C PRO A 67 -6.16 -13.08 -14.06
N GLN A 68 -5.41 -13.37 -15.12
CA GLN A 68 -4.78 -14.67 -15.37
C GLN A 68 -3.72 -15.02 -14.31
N LEU A 69 -3.01 -14.01 -13.79
CA LEU A 69 -2.06 -14.23 -12.69
C LEU A 69 -2.82 -14.67 -11.44
N ILE A 70 -3.90 -13.96 -11.09
CA ILE A 70 -4.72 -14.29 -9.92
C ILE A 70 -5.33 -15.70 -10.05
N SER A 71 -5.83 -16.08 -11.22
CA SER A 71 -6.36 -17.44 -11.43
C SER A 71 -5.29 -18.53 -11.33
N SER A 72 -4.04 -18.22 -11.67
CA SER A 72 -2.95 -19.20 -11.67
C SER A 72 -2.33 -19.45 -10.29
N VAL A 73 -2.12 -18.40 -9.49
CA VAL A 73 -1.40 -18.49 -8.20
C VAL A 73 -2.23 -18.07 -6.99
N GLY A 74 -3.48 -17.65 -7.20
CA GLY A 74 -4.33 -17.11 -6.16
C GLY A 74 -4.00 -15.67 -5.80
N ALA A 75 -4.98 -14.99 -5.19
CA ALA A 75 -4.87 -13.58 -4.80
C ALA A 75 -3.90 -13.35 -3.62
N VAL A 76 -3.69 -14.37 -2.78
CA VAL A 76 -2.75 -14.35 -1.66
C VAL A 76 -1.45 -15.02 -2.11
N SER A 77 -0.65 -14.28 -2.87
CA SER A 77 0.62 -14.75 -3.40
C SER A 77 1.61 -13.60 -3.51
N GLU A 78 2.91 -13.91 -3.44
CA GLU A 78 3.98 -12.93 -3.62
C GLU A 78 3.85 -12.21 -4.97
N ALA A 79 3.57 -12.96 -6.04
CA ALA A 79 3.43 -12.40 -7.38
C ALA A 79 2.28 -11.38 -7.49
N VAL A 80 1.14 -11.65 -6.87
CA VAL A 80 0.02 -10.69 -6.84
C VAL A 80 0.35 -9.48 -5.98
N ALA A 81 0.96 -9.67 -4.81
CA ALA A 81 1.39 -8.56 -3.95
C ALA A 81 2.38 -7.62 -4.65
N LEU A 82 3.36 -8.18 -5.38
CA LEU A 82 4.34 -7.41 -6.15
C LEU A 82 3.67 -6.61 -7.27
N ARG A 83 2.70 -7.22 -7.98
CA ARG A 83 1.92 -6.52 -9.01
C ARG A 83 1.07 -5.39 -8.42
N MET A 84 0.41 -5.63 -7.29
CA MET A 84 -0.35 -4.60 -6.57
C MET A 84 0.54 -3.41 -6.18
N ALA A 85 1.71 -3.67 -5.59
CA ALA A 85 2.66 -2.62 -5.20
C ALA A 85 3.20 -1.84 -6.41
N THR A 86 3.52 -2.55 -7.51
CA THR A 86 3.96 -1.92 -8.77
C THR A 86 2.87 -1.04 -9.37
N GLY A 87 1.64 -1.53 -9.42
CA GLY A 87 0.48 -0.77 -9.90
C GLY A 87 0.21 0.48 -9.08
N ALA A 88 0.32 0.37 -7.75
CA ALA A 88 0.14 1.52 -6.85
C ALA A 88 1.22 2.58 -7.09
N LYS A 89 2.50 2.17 -7.22
CA LYS A 89 3.61 3.08 -7.53
C LYS A 89 3.43 3.78 -8.88
N GLN A 90 2.94 3.08 -9.91
CA GLN A 90 2.73 3.65 -11.24
C GLN A 90 1.56 4.64 -11.31
N ARG A 91 0.64 4.56 -10.35
CA ARG A 91 -0.57 5.41 -10.28
C ARG A 91 -0.45 6.54 -9.27
N ALA A 92 0.68 6.64 -8.57
CA ALA A 92 0.98 7.65 -7.57
C ALA A 92 1.82 8.78 -8.15
#